data_AF-A0A822DY08-F1
#
_entry.id   AF-A0A822DY08-F1
#
_cell.length_a   1.000
_cell.length_b   1.000
_cell.length_c   1.000
_cell.angle_alpha   90.00
_cell.angle_beta   90.00
_cell.angle_gamma   90.00
#
_symmetry.space_group_name_H-M   'P 1'
#
loop_
_entity.id
_entity.type
_entity.pdbx_description
1 polymer ?
#
loop_
_entity_poly.entity_id
_entity_poly.type
_entity_poly.pdbx_seq_one_letter_code
_entity_poly.pdbx_strand_id
1 'polypeptide(L)' 'RSLQSVHQQYCEIVVDLTILRPTDGFGLRIIGGEEEKSQVTIGHIVPNSPAEMDGRL' A
#
# COMPACT_ATOMS: atom_id res chain seq x y z
N ARG A 1 -13.43 35.76 -6.68
CA ARG A 1 -14.15 34.53 -6.29
C ARG A 1 -13.12 33.57 -5.73
N SER A 2 -12.90 33.62 -4.42
CA SER A 2 -11.95 32.74 -3.72
C SER A 2 -12.46 31.30 -3.79
N LEU A 3 -11.63 30.41 -4.33
CA LEU A 3 -11.84 28.98 -4.23
C LEU A 3 -11.61 28.62 -2.76
N GLN A 4 -12.69 28.28 -2.05
CA GLN A 4 -12.60 27.82 -0.68
C GLN A 4 -11.81 26.50 -0.68
N SER A 5 -10.68 26.50 0.02
CA SER A 5 -9.91 25.29 0.31
C SER A 5 -10.80 24.27 1.00
N VAL A 6 -11.04 23.15 0.34
CA VAL A 6 -11.63 21.97 0.98
C VAL A 6 -10.59 21.44 1.94
N HIS A 7 -10.83 21.58 3.24
CA HIS A 7 -9.95 21.01 4.26
C HIS A 7 -10.22 19.51 4.32
N GLN A 8 -9.49 18.74 3.52
CA GLN A 8 -9.60 17.30 3.49
C GLN A 8 -8.84 16.76 4.72
N GLN A 9 -9.58 16.55 5.82
CA GLN A 9 -9.02 15.89 6.99
C GLN A 9 -8.83 14.41 6.67
N TYR A 10 -7.57 13.99 6.59
CA TYR A 10 -7.21 12.58 6.45
C TYR A 10 -7.05 11.97 7.85
N CYS A 11 -7.56 10.75 8.02
CA CYS A 11 -7.28 9.93 9.19
C CYS A 11 -6.22 8.90 8.79
N GLU A 12 -5.12 8.86 9.52
CA GLU A 12 -4.10 7.82 9.33
C GLU A 12 -4.54 6.56 10.08
N ILE A 13 -4.70 5.45 9.36
CA ILE A 13 -5.03 4.15 9.94
C ILE A 13 -3.78 3.28 9.82
N VAL A 14 -3.25 2.84 10.95
CA VAL A 14 -2.15 1.88 11.01
C VAL A 14 -2.74 0.49 11.19
N VAL A 15 -2.34 -0.44 10.32
CA VAL A 15 -2.82 -1.83 10.33
C VAL A 15 -1.63 -2.77 10.22
N ASP A 16 -1.60 -3.79 11.08
CA ASP A 16 -0.69 -4.91 10.94
C ASP A 16 -1.31 -5.98 10.02
N LEU A 17 -0.56 -6.33 8.97
CA LEU A 17 -0.94 -7.28 7.93
C LEU A 17 0.08 -8.41 7.86
N THR A 18 -0.41 -9.66 7.87
CA THR A 18 0.43 -10.86 7.72
C THR A 18 -0.14 -11.71 6.60
N ILE A 19 0.66 -11.89 5.54
CA ILE A 19 0.30 -12.71 4.38
C ILE A 19 1.21 -13.93 4.35
N LEU A 20 0.64 -15.11 4.15
CA LEU A 20 1.43 -16.34 3.98
C LEU A 20 2.17 -16.31 2.64
N ARG A 21 3.46 -16.65 2.66
CA ARG A 21 4.32 -16.66 1.47
C ARG A 21 4.29 -18.02 0.76
N PRO A 22 3.69 -18.13 -0.45
CA PRO A 22 3.90 -19.28 -1.33
C PRO A 22 5.26 -19.19 -2.06
N THR A 23 5.57 -20.21 -2.89
CA THR A 23 6.83 -20.31 -3.64
C THR A 23 7.09 -19.09 -4.52
N ASP A 24 6.04 -18.55 -5.12
CA ASP A 24 6.13 -17.47 -6.12
C ASP A 24 6.11 -16.07 -5.47
N GLY A 25 6.09 -16.00 -4.13
CA GLY A 25 6.10 -14.75 -3.37
C GLY A 25 4.71 -14.21 -3.03
N PHE A 26 4.64 -12.94 -2.62
CA PHE A 26 3.39 -12.34 -2.10
C PHE A 26 2.45 -11.80 -3.17
N GLY A 27 2.97 -11.48 -4.37
CA GLY A 27 2.17 -10.91 -5.46
C GLY A 27 1.89 -9.41 -5.35
N LEU A 28 2.80 -8.64 -4.76
CA LEU A 28 2.74 -7.18 -4.76
C LEU A 28 4.09 -6.59 -5.19
N ARG A 29 4.06 -5.37 -5.74
CA ARG A 29 5.25 -4.59 -6.06
C ARG A 29 5.43 -3.47 -5.05
N ILE A 30 6.61 -3.40 -4.46
CA ILE A 30 7.04 -2.28 -3.62
C ILE A 30 7.74 -1.24 -4.52
N ILE A 31 7.45 0.04 -4.28
CA ILE A 31 8.08 1.20 -4.93
C ILE A 31 8.66 2.12 -3.85
N GLY A 32 9.84 2.69 -4.10
CA GLY A 32 10.50 3.63 -3.20
C GLY A 32 11.48 2.94 -2.26
N GLY A 33 11.84 3.61 -1.16
CA GLY A 33 12.83 3.10 -0.21
C GLY A 33 14.28 3.19 -0.69
N GLU A 34 14.57 4.00 -1.72
CA GLU A 34 15.92 4.14 -2.27
C GLU A 34 16.85 4.91 -1.31
N GLU A 35 16.31 5.94 -0.65
CA GLU A 35 17.04 6.73 0.35
C GLU A 35 16.72 6.26 1.77
N GLU A 36 17.69 6.39 2.68
CA GLU A 36 17.45 6.15 4.09
C GLU A 36 16.28 7.01 4.60
N LYS A 37 15.40 6.39 5.41
CA LYS A 37 14.20 7.02 5.97
C LYS A 37 13.15 7.45 4.92
N SER A 38 13.29 7.05 3.66
CA SER A 38 12.21 7.20 2.68
C SER A 38 11.13 6.12 2.87
N GLN A 39 9.88 6.51 2.64
CA GLN A 39 8.76 5.58 2.68
C GLN A 39 8.74 4.68 1.44
N VAL A 40 8.08 3.54 1.57
CA VAL A 40 7.72 2.68 0.45
C VAL A 40 6.23 2.71 0.21
N THR A 41 5.80 2.40 -1.00
CA THR A 41 4.38 2.29 -1.36
C THR A 41 4.15 1.03 -2.19
N ILE A 42 2.94 0.49 -2.14
CA ILE A 42 2.53 -0.61 -3.01
C ILE A 42 2.12 -0.02 -4.36
N GLY A 43 2.84 -0.41 -5.41
CA GLY A 43 2.62 0.11 -6.76
C GLY A 43 1.67 -0.72 -7.61
N HIS A 44 1.63 -2.03 -7.40
CA HIS A 44 0.81 -2.95 -8.18
C HIS A 44 0.52 -4.21 -7.36
N ILE A 45 -0.73 -4.68 -7.41
CA ILE A 45 -1.15 -5.98 -6.87
C ILE A 45 -1.34 -6.92 -8.06
N VAL A 46 -0.73 -8.10 -7.99
CA VAL A 46 -0.84 -9.12 -9.04
C VAL A 46 -2.20 -9.81 -8.92
N PRO A 47 -2.98 -9.94 -10.02
CA PRO A 47 -4.25 -10.66 -9.98
C PRO A 47 -4.09 -12.13 -9.57
N ASN A 48 -5.07 -12.64 -8.83
CA ASN A 48 -5.14 -13.98 -8.23
C ASN A 48 -3.96 -14.31 -7.31
N SER A 49 -3.29 -13.29 -6.76
CA SER A 49 -2.14 -13.49 -5.88
C SER A 49 -2.53 -13.49 -4.40
N PRO A 50 -1.65 -13.94 -3.49
CA PRO A 50 -1.90 -13.88 -2.05
C PRO A 50 -2.24 -12.47 -1.54
N ALA A 51 -1.57 -11.45 -2.07
CA ALA A 51 -1.86 -10.05 -1.74
C ALA A 51 -3.28 -9.62 -2.15
N GLU A 52 -3.75 -10.03 -3.34
CA GLU A 52 -5.12 -9.73 -3.77
C GLU A 52 -6.15 -10.52 -2.95
N MET A 53 -5.88 -11.80 -2.69
CA MET A 53 -6.80 -12.67 -1.94
C MET A 53 -6.94 -12.28 -0.47
N ASP A 54 -5.93 -11.65 0.15
CA ASP A 54 -6.03 -11.13 1.52
C ASP A 54 -7.05 -9.97 1.59
N GLY A 55 -7.12 -9.12 0.56
CA GLY A 55 -8.16 -8.10 0.38
C GLY A 55 -8.08 -6.89 1.33
N ARG A 56 -7.01 -6.77 2.12
CA ARG A 56 -6.79 -5.68 3.10
C ARG A 56 -5.75 -4.64 2.66
N LEU A 57 -5.09 -4.86 1.51
CA LEU A 57 -4.07 -3.99 0.92
C LEU A 57 -4.64 -2.91 0.00
#